data_AF-M4U2G1-F1
#
_entry.id   AF-M4U2G1-F1
#
_cell.length_a   1.000
_cell.length_b   1.000
_cell.length_c   1.000
_cell.angle_alpha   90.00
_cell.angle_beta   90.00
_cell.angle_gamma   90.00
#
_symmetry.space_group_name_H-M   'P 1'
#
loop_
_entity.id
_entity.type
_entity.pdbx_description
1 polymer ?
#
loop_
_entity_poly.entity_id
_entity_poly.type
_entity_poly.pdbx_seq_one_letter_code
_entity_poly.pdbx_strand_id
1 'polypeptide(L)' 'MQGIAIHSETEEKMVVYRPLYGAQDLWVRPLTMFTENVEIDGVIRARFVLVD' A
#
# COMPACT_ATOMS: atom_id res chain seq x y z
N MET A 1 6.82 3.42 4.34
CA MET A 1 6.67 1.95 4.27
C MET A 1 7.57 1.33 5.34
N GLN A 2 7.12 0.30 6.06
CA GLN A 2 7.97 -0.39 7.04
C GLN A 2 8.65 -1.63 6.47
N GLY A 3 8.02 -2.34 5.54
CA GLY A 3 8.65 -3.48 4.86
C GLY A 3 7.71 -4.25 3.94
N ILE A 4 8.26 -5.26 3.27
CA ILE A 4 7.49 -6.28 2.54
C ILE A 4 7.40 -7.52 3.43
N ALA A 5 6.20 -8.08 3.56
CA ALA A 5 5.95 -9.37 4.18
C ALA A 5 5.46 -10.38 3.13
N ILE A 6 5.56 -11.67 3.46
CA ILE A 6 5.01 -12.76 2.65
C ILE A 6 3.79 -13.31 3.38
N HIS A 7 2.64 -13.34 2.72
CA HIS A 7 1.43 -13.96 3.25
C HIS A 7 1.64 -15.48 3.31
N SER A 8 1.64 -16.07 4.51
CA SER A 8 2.11 -17.45 4.68
C SER A 8 1.25 -18.51 4.01
N GLU A 9 -0.04 -18.24 3.80
CA GLU A 9 -0.97 -19.22 3.18
C GLU A 9 -1.00 -19.14 1.65
N THR A 10 -0.66 -17.97 1.08
CA THR A 10 -0.78 -17.72 -0.37
C THR A 10 0.56 -17.37 -1.02
N GLU A 11 1.61 -17.18 -0.22
CA GLU A 11 2.94 -16.70 -0.61
C GLU A 11 2.95 -15.32 -1.29
N GLU A 12 1.85 -14.57 -1.19
CA GLU A 12 1.73 -13.25 -1.82
C GLU A 12 2.56 -12.20 -1.09
N LYS A 13 3.16 -11.28 -1.86
CA LYS A 13 3.88 -10.13 -1.31
C LYS A 13 2.90 -9.09 -0.80
N MET A 14 3.09 -8.69 0.45
CA MET A 14 2.29 -7.68 1.15
C MET A 14 3.17 -6.50 1.58
N VAL A 15 2.62 -5.30 1.58
CA VAL A 15 3.27 -4.10 2.14
C VAL A 15 2.75 -3.86 3.55
N VAL A 16 3.67 -3.75 4.51
CA VAL A 16 3.40 -3.34 5.89
C VAL A 16 3.68 -1.84 6.02
N TYR A 17 2.69 -1.06 6.44
CA TYR A 17 2.82 0.40 6.56
C TYR A 17 1.87 0.99 7.61
N ARG A 18 2.03 2.27 7.93
CA ARG A 18 1.09 3.07 8.72
C ARG A 18 0.58 4.21 7.84
N PRO A 19 -0.73 4.48 7.79
CA PRO A 19 -1.26 5.62 7.07
C PRO A 19 -0.87 6.93 7.78
N LEU A 20 -0.81 8.04 7.03
CA LEU A 20 -0.54 9.38 7.57
C LEU A 20 -1.79 10.06 8.14
N TYR A 21 -2.89 9.30 8.31
CA TYR A 21 -4.19 9.79 8.76
C TYR A 21 -4.81 8.83 9.78
N GLY A 22 -5.87 9.29 10.45
CA GLY A 22 -6.57 8.49 11.46
C GLY A 22 -5.66 8.14 12.64
N ALA A 23 -5.87 6.97 13.24
CA ALA A 23 -5.09 6.48 14.37
C ALA A 23 -3.67 6.02 14.02
N GLN A 24 -3.30 6.01 12.73
CA GLN A 24 -1.99 5.56 12.24
C GLN A 24 -1.63 4.13 12.67
N ASP A 25 -2.62 3.25 12.73
CA ASP A 25 -2.43 1.83 13.03
C ASP A 25 -1.59 1.11 11.97
N LEU A 26 -1.08 -0.07 12.33
CA LEU A 26 -0.30 -0.92 11.44
C LEU A 26 -1.21 -1.64 10.44
N TRP A 27 -1.03 -1.36 9.15
CA TRP A 27 -1.84 -1.90 8.06
C TRP A 27 -1.03 -2.82 7.15
N VAL A 28 -1.73 -3.76 6.53
CA VAL A 28 -1.19 -4.64 5.47
C VAL A 28 -2.05 -4.55 4.21
N ARG A 29 -1.41 -4.58 3.04
CA ARG A 29 -2.09 -4.56 1.73
C ARG A 29 -1.27 -5.36 0.71
N PRO A 30 -1.90 -6.02 -0.28
CA PRO A 30 -1.17 -6.64 -1.39
C PRO A 30 -0.23 -5.65 -2.07
N LEU A 31 1.00 -6.09 -2.37
CA LEU A 31 2.00 -5.27 -3.04
C LEU A 31 1.48 -4.75 -4.39
N THR A 32 0.81 -5.61 -5.15
CA THR A 32 0.19 -5.27 -6.44
C THR A 32 -0.77 -4.09 -6.31
N MET A 33 -1.68 -4.13 -5.33
CA MET A 33 -2.60 -3.02 -5.05
C MET A 33 -1.90 -1.78 -4.49
N PHE A 34 -0.82 -1.96 -3.73
CA PHE A 34 -0.07 -0.82 -3.20
C PHE A 34 0.64 -0.05 -4.32
N THR A 35 1.18 -0.75 -5.32
CA THR A 35 1.91 -0.15 -6.44
C THR A 35 1.04 0.16 -7.66
N GLU A 36 -0.26 -0.10 -7.59
CA GLU A 36 -1.14 0.10 -8.73
C GLU A 36 -1.38 1.59 -9.02
N ASN A 37 -1.72 1.88 -10.28
CA ASN A 37 -2.32 3.15 -10.64
C ASN A 37 -3.84 3.09 -10.41
N VAL A 38 -4.40 4.20 -9.94
CA VAL A 38 -5.83 4.39 -9.74
C VAL A 38 -6.30 5.64 -10.44
N GLU A 39 -7.56 5.62 -10.88
CA GLU A 39 -8.24 6.81 -11.37
C GLU A 39 -8.87 7.56 -10.21
N ILE A 40 -8.48 8.82 -10.03
CA ILE A 40 -9.05 9.75 -9.05
C ILE A 40 -9.38 11.03 -9.80
N ASP A 41 -10.67 11.42 -9.78
CA ASP A 41 -11.20 12.59 -10.50
C ASP A 41 -10.84 12.60 -12.00
N GLY A 42 -10.95 11.45 -12.67
CA GLY A 42 -10.62 11.30 -14.09
C GLY A 42 -9.13 11.28 -14.42
N VAL A 43 -8.25 11.31 -13.41
CA VAL A 43 -6.79 11.31 -13.59
C VAL A 43 -6.18 10.03 -13.02
N ILE A 44 -5.50 9.29 -13.89
CA ILE A 44 -4.72 8.10 -13.53
C ILE A 44 -3.45 8.54 -12.80
N ARG A 45 -3.24 8.06 -11.58
CA ARG A 45 -2.06 8.33 -10.77
C ARG A 45 -1.69 7.13 -9.88
N ALA A 46 -0.46 7.06 -9.42
CA ALA A 46 -0.04 6.03 -8.47
C ALA A 46 -0.91 6.10 -7.20
N ARG A 47 -1.34 4.94 -6.69
CA ARG A 47 -2.18 4.88 -5.49
C ARG A 47 -1.47 5.50 -4.27
N PHE A 48 -0.17 5.25 -4.16
CA PHE A 48 0.67 5.84 -3.12
C PHE A 48 1.90 6.49 -3.76
N VAL A 49 2.28 7.65 -3.22
CA VAL A 49 3.49 8.38 -3.61
C VAL A 49 4.38 8.54 -2.39
N LEU A 50 5.69 8.55 -2.60
CA LEU A 50 6.62 8.98 -1.56
C LEU A 50 6.41 10.48 -1.33
N VAL A 51 6.32 10.87 -0.07
CA VAL A 51 6.27 12.27 0.35
C VAL A 51 7.61 12.58 1.00
N ASP A 52 8.21 13.71 0.64
CA ASP A 52 9.44 14.24 1.25
C ASP A 52 9.18 14.83 2.64
#